data_AF-A0A2D9XIR7-F1
#
_entry.id   AF-A0A2D9XIR7-F1
#
_cell.length_a   1.000
_cell.length_b   1.000
_cell.length_c   1.000
_cell.angle_alpha   90.00
_cell.angle_beta   90.00
_cell.angle_gamma   90.00
#
_symmetry.space_group_name_H-M   'P 1'
#
loop_
_entity.id
_entity.type
_entity.pdbx_description
1 polymer ?
#
loop_
_entity_poly.entity_id
_entity_poly.type
_entity_poly.pdbx_seq_one_letter_code
_entity_poly.pdbx_strand_id
1 'polypeptide(L)'
;MNKITYLFIILLMGFSFTSCEKDEEGDNHEGHSHCCSTDGVCEENCTMSCCDNGMQMRIAMQEDGYTEIEVNPVEKIDCYFEEWDKTITTPVSGLFEYYDQNNSWVASIDFGDGTCDQWVTKTWDSNIFPDYPTGIEEFSLFE
;
A
#
# COMPACT_ATOMS: atom_id res chain seq x y z
N MET A 1 56.22 -2.51 -38.04
CA MET A 1 56.81 -3.08 -36.81
C MET A 1 56.67 -2.01 -35.73
N ASN A 2 55.49 -1.86 -35.12
CA ASN A 2 55.05 -2.48 -33.86
C ASN A 2 56.17 -2.39 -32.81
N LYS A 3 56.04 -1.68 -31.68
CA LYS A 3 54.98 -1.79 -30.66
C LYS A 3 54.91 -0.49 -29.85
N ILE A 4 53.74 0.12 -29.72
CA ILE A 4 53.48 1.15 -28.70
C ILE A 4 52.68 0.45 -27.60
N THR A 5 53.33 0.33 -26.45
CA THR A 5 52.82 -0.30 -25.24
C THR A 5 51.70 0.55 -24.65
N TYR A 6 50.46 0.05 -24.70
CA TYR A 6 49.34 0.68 -24.01
C TYR A 6 49.46 0.41 -22.51
N LEU A 7 49.67 1.49 -21.75
CA LEU A 7 49.64 1.49 -20.28
C LEU A 7 48.18 1.34 -19.84
N PHE A 8 47.82 0.16 -19.33
CA PHE A 8 46.55 -0.09 -18.65
C PHE A 8 46.62 0.55 -17.26
N ILE A 9 46.00 1.72 -17.08
CA ILE A 9 45.64 2.26 -15.77
C ILE A 9 44.12 2.14 -15.67
N ILE A 10 43.65 1.01 -15.16
CA ILE A 10 42.24 0.89 -14.72
C ILE A 10 42.16 1.57 -13.37
N LEU A 11 41.44 2.69 -13.36
CA LEU A 11 41.02 3.43 -12.20
C LEU A 11 40.08 2.54 -11.36
N LEU A 12 40.55 2.10 -10.19
CA LEU A 12 39.72 1.51 -9.14
C LEU A 12 38.81 2.60 -8.58
N MET A 13 37.63 2.80 -9.18
CA MET A 13 36.53 3.46 -8.48
C MET A 13 35.97 2.46 -7.48
N GLY A 14 36.34 2.65 -6.22
CA GLY A 14 35.67 2.01 -5.10
C GLY A 14 34.22 2.45 -5.07
N PHE A 15 33.33 1.54 -5.47
CA PHE A 15 31.94 1.58 -5.02
C PHE A 15 31.95 1.15 -3.56
N SER A 16 32.06 2.11 -2.67
CA SER A 16 31.60 1.94 -1.30
C SER A 16 30.08 1.83 -1.39
N PHE A 17 29.55 0.61 -1.34
CA PHE A 17 28.14 0.40 -1.01
C PHE A 17 27.96 0.93 0.41
N THR A 18 27.34 2.10 0.54
CA THR A 18 26.88 2.58 1.83
C THR A 18 25.72 1.68 2.22
N SER A 19 25.81 1.12 3.41
CA SER A 19 24.76 0.37 4.09
C SER A 19 23.41 1.09 3.96
N CYS A 20 22.36 0.39 3.56
CA CYS A 20 20.99 0.81 3.90
C CYS A 20 20.82 0.54 5.39
N GLU A 21 21.13 1.54 6.22
CA GLU A 21 20.56 1.66 7.56
C GLU A 21 19.14 2.21 7.36
N LYS A 22 18.14 1.33 7.41
CA LYS A 22 16.74 1.75 7.58
C LYS A 22 16.59 1.98 9.07
N ASP A 23 16.77 3.24 9.46
CA ASP A 23 16.58 3.66 10.86
C ASP A 23 15.14 3.34 11.28
N GLU A 24 15.04 2.62 12.39
CA GLU A 24 13.79 2.35 13.10
C GLU A 24 13.23 3.67 13.63
N GLU A 25 12.27 4.24 12.92
CA GLU A 25 11.46 5.33 13.44
C GLU A 25 10.07 4.78 13.74
N GLY A 26 9.72 4.80 15.03
CA GLY A 26 8.49 4.27 15.56
C GLY A 26 7.29 4.81 14.79
N ASP A 27 6.46 3.87 14.36
CA ASP A 27 5.22 4.10 13.63
C ASP A 27 4.23 4.89 14.50
N ASN A 28 4.35 6.21 14.44
CA ASN A 28 3.29 7.16 14.74
C ASN A 28 2.99 7.86 13.41
N HIS A 29 2.27 7.18 12.51
CA HIS A 29 1.56 7.84 11.42
C HIS A 29 0.36 8.68 11.94
N GLU A 30 0.59 9.60 12.89
CA GLU A 30 -0.29 10.76 13.09
C GLU A 30 0.06 11.81 12.03
N GLY A 31 -0.41 11.63 10.80
CA GLY A 31 0.11 12.44 9.70
C GLY A 31 -0.70 12.63 8.44
N HIS A 32 -1.88 12.02 8.26
CA HIS A 32 -2.72 12.27 7.07
C HIS A 32 -4.22 12.38 7.37
N SER A 33 -4.58 13.00 8.51
CA SER A 33 -5.96 13.41 8.78
C SER A 33 -6.23 14.82 8.21
N HIS A 34 -6.47 14.93 6.91
CA HIS A 34 -7.12 16.15 6.40
C HIS A 34 -8.17 15.91 5.30
N CYS A 35 -8.61 14.67 5.08
CA CYS A 35 -9.63 14.38 4.08
C CYS A 35 -10.92 13.76 4.65
N CYS A 36 -10.87 13.13 5.82
CA CYS A 36 -12.03 12.56 6.49
C CYS A 36 -12.48 13.49 7.62
N SER A 37 -13.65 14.11 7.47
CA SER A 37 -14.32 14.76 8.60
C SER A 37 -14.97 13.69 9.49
N THR A 38 -15.05 13.95 10.79
CA THR A 38 -15.65 13.08 11.83
C THR A 38 -17.14 12.73 11.64
N ASP A 39 -17.74 13.19 10.54
CA ASP A 39 -19.16 13.04 10.22
C ASP A 39 -19.39 12.06 9.04
N GLY A 40 -18.36 11.35 8.58
CA GLY A 40 -18.44 10.36 7.49
C GLY A 40 -18.73 10.97 6.11
N VAL A 41 -18.40 12.25 5.92
CA VAL A 41 -18.56 12.97 4.65
C VAL A 41 -17.18 13.42 4.17
N CYS A 42 -16.74 12.89 3.04
CA CYS A 42 -15.60 13.42 2.28
C CYS A 42 -15.90 14.89 1.93
N GLU A 43 -15.03 15.84 2.31
CA GLU A 43 -15.24 17.26 1.97
C GLU A 43 -15.42 17.46 0.46
N GLU A 44 -16.13 18.52 0.03
CA GLU A 44 -16.54 18.75 -1.37
C GLU A 44 -15.39 18.80 -2.40
N ASN A 45 -14.12 18.84 -1.96
CA ASN A 45 -12.92 18.79 -2.81
C ASN A 45 -12.03 17.55 -2.57
N CYS A 46 -12.45 16.61 -1.72
CA CYS A 46 -11.78 15.32 -1.58
C CYS A 46 -12.33 14.36 -2.63
N THR A 47 -11.46 13.84 -3.49
CA THR A 47 -11.80 12.67 -4.29
C THR A 47 -12.12 11.51 -3.32
N MET A 48 -13.19 10.74 -3.56
CA MET A 48 -13.62 9.59 -2.73
C MET A 48 -12.46 8.67 -2.29
N SER A 49 -11.39 8.62 -3.09
CA SER A 49 -10.12 7.93 -2.78
C SER A 49 -9.44 8.35 -1.47
N CYS A 50 -9.72 9.53 -0.92
CA CYS A 50 -9.08 10.04 0.30
C CYS A 50 -9.85 9.70 1.59
N CYS A 51 -11.04 9.10 1.47
CA CYS A 51 -11.90 8.72 2.59
C CYS A 51 -12.21 7.24 2.66
N ASP A 52 -11.53 6.48 1.82
CA ASP A 52 -11.58 5.04 1.74
C ASP A 52 -10.29 4.51 2.38
N ASN A 53 -10.41 3.91 3.56
CA ASN A 53 -9.25 3.41 4.31
C ASN A 53 -8.46 2.37 3.50
N GLY A 54 -9.12 1.61 2.62
CA GLY A 54 -8.46 0.67 1.72
C GLY A 54 -7.55 1.39 0.74
N MET A 55 -8.02 2.47 0.14
CA MET A 55 -7.23 3.32 -0.76
C MET A 55 -6.08 4.04 -0.05
N GLN A 56 -6.26 4.47 1.20
CA GLN A 56 -5.17 5.03 2.00
C GLN A 56 -4.07 4.00 2.26
N MET A 57 -4.45 2.76 2.59
CA MET A 57 -3.49 1.68 2.78
C MET A 57 -2.71 1.39 1.49
N ARG A 58 -3.34 1.46 0.31
CA ARG A 58 -2.63 1.32 -0.97
C ARG A 58 -1.55 2.38 -1.15
N ILE A 59 -1.86 3.63 -0.85
CA ILE A 59 -0.91 4.76 -0.95
C ILE A 59 0.26 4.52 0.01
N ALA A 60 -0.01 4.15 1.27
CA ALA A 60 1.04 3.86 2.25
C ALA A 60 2.02 2.77 1.78
N MET A 61 1.50 1.66 1.21
CA MET A 61 2.35 0.59 0.67
C MET A 61 3.25 1.06 -0.49
N GLN A 62 2.75 1.95 -1.34
CA GLN A 62 3.54 2.54 -2.43
C GLN A 62 4.61 3.51 -1.88
N GLU A 63 4.27 4.32 -0.88
CA GLU A 63 5.20 5.26 -0.23
C GLU A 63 6.32 4.54 0.53
N ASP A 64 6.03 3.36 1.08
CA ASP A 64 7.03 2.46 1.68
C ASP A 64 8.00 1.83 0.67
N GLY A 65 7.72 2.00 -0.63
CA GLY A 65 8.58 1.55 -1.73
C GLY A 65 8.30 0.14 -2.23
N TYR A 66 7.15 -0.45 -1.88
CA TYR A 66 6.73 -1.72 -2.45
C TYR A 66 6.20 -1.55 -3.88
N THR A 67 6.43 -2.56 -4.72
CA THR A 67 5.87 -2.58 -6.07
C THR A 67 4.43 -3.09 -6.01
N GLU A 68 3.47 -2.25 -6.39
CA GLU A 68 2.06 -2.63 -6.50
C GLU A 68 1.77 -3.32 -7.82
N ILE A 69 1.00 -4.40 -7.77
CA ILE A 69 0.38 -5.07 -8.90
C ILE A 69 -1.14 -5.05 -8.70
N GLU A 70 -1.87 -4.45 -9.65
CA GLU A 70 -3.32 -4.59 -9.75
C GLU A 70 -3.65 -5.97 -10.33
N VAL A 71 -4.08 -6.89 -9.46
CA VAL A 71 -4.48 -8.25 -9.88
C VAL A 71 -5.90 -8.22 -10.42
N ASN A 72 -6.80 -7.56 -9.68
CA ASN A 72 -8.17 -7.29 -10.09
C ASN A 72 -8.48 -5.81 -9.87
N PRO A 73 -9.08 -5.11 -10.87
CA PRO A 73 -9.46 -3.71 -10.71
C PRO A 73 -10.54 -3.57 -9.64
N VAL A 74 -10.59 -2.41 -8.99
CA VAL A 74 -11.64 -2.11 -8.01
C VAL A 74 -12.98 -1.92 -8.70
N GLU A 75 -14.00 -2.67 -8.28
CA GLU A 75 -15.38 -2.46 -8.67
C GLU A 75 -16.15 -1.74 -7.56
N LYS A 76 -16.97 -0.76 -7.95
CA LYS A 76 -17.78 0.04 -7.02
C LYS A 76 -19.24 -0.07 -7.38
N ILE A 77 -20.09 -0.24 -6.36
CA ILE A 77 -21.55 -0.23 -6.50
C ILE A 77 -22.19 0.65 -5.42
N ASP A 78 -23.44 1.06 -5.64
CA ASP A 78 -24.19 1.80 -4.63
C ASP A 78 -24.78 0.83 -3.61
N CYS A 79 -24.23 0.84 -2.39
CA CYS A 79 -24.66 -0.02 -1.29
C CYS A 79 -25.51 0.76 -0.29
N TYR A 80 -26.64 0.18 0.11
CA TYR A 80 -27.47 0.73 1.19
C TYR A 80 -27.07 0.08 2.52
N PHE A 81 -26.65 0.89 3.48
CA PHE A 81 -26.27 0.46 4.82
C PHE A 81 -27.38 0.81 5.81
N GLU A 82 -28.05 -0.20 6.35
CA GLU A 82 -29.16 -0.04 7.29
C GLU A 82 -28.76 0.69 8.58
N GLU A 83 -27.54 0.46 9.06
CA GLU A 83 -27.02 1.08 10.28
C GLU A 83 -27.00 2.62 10.19
N TRP A 84 -26.75 3.14 8.99
CA TRP A 84 -26.63 4.58 8.74
C TRP A 84 -27.81 5.16 7.97
N ASP A 85 -28.73 4.30 7.50
CA ASP A 85 -29.84 4.66 6.62
C ASP A 85 -29.39 5.49 5.40
N LYS A 86 -28.31 5.04 4.74
CA LYS A 86 -27.67 5.76 3.63
C LYS A 86 -27.28 4.83 2.50
N THR A 87 -27.30 5.36 1.28
CA THR A 87 -26.68 4.72 0.11
C THR A 87 -25.32 5.36 -0.16
N ILE A 88 -24.27 4.54 -0.20
CA ILE A 88 -22.88 4.96 -0.38
C ILE A 88 -22.27 4.16 -1.53
N THR A 89 -21.63 4.84 -2.47
CA THR A 89 -20.83 4.19 -3.52
C THR A 89 -19.60 3.54 -2.89
N THR A 90 -19.58 2.22 -2.85
CA THR A 90 -18.66 1.42 -2.05
C THR A 90 -17.85 0.49 -2.95
N PRO A 91 -16.51 0.46 -2.82
CA PRO A 91 -15.71 -0.64 -3.34
C PRO A 91 -16.19 -1.96 -2.74
N VAL A 92 -16.56 -2.92 -3.60
CA VAL A 92 -17.05 -4.23 -3.16
C VAL A 92 -16.17 -5.38 -3.64
N SER A 93 -15.24 -5.10 -4.55
CA SER A 93 -14.25 -6.06 -5.01
C SER A 93 -13.03 -5.35 -5.56
N GLY A 94 -11.92 -6.09 -5.67
CA GLY A 94 -10.64 -5.58 -6.16
C GLY A 94 -9.50 -6.20 -5.36
N LEU A 95 -8.37 -6.45 -6.02
CA LEU A 95 -7.22 -7.08 -5.39
C LEU A 95 -5.92 -6.42 -5.86
N PHE A 96 -5.15 -5.94 -4.90
CA PHE A 96 -3.79 -5.46 -5.10
C PHE A 96 -2.83 -6.35 -4.33
N GLU A 97 -1.69 -6.64 -4.96
CA GLU A 97 -0.57 -7.32 -4.34
C GLU A 97 0.66 -6.42 -4.32
N TYR A 98 1.46 -6.58 -3.27
CA TYR A 98 2.66 -5.78 -3.03
C TYR A 98 3.87 -6.68 -2.93
N TYR A 99 4.93 -6.28 -3.64
CA TYR A 99 6.16 -7.04 -3.76
C TYR A 99 7.38 -6.22 -3.34
N ASP A 100 8.35 -6.88 -2.72
CA ASP A 100 9.64 -6.28 -2.37
C ASP A 100 10.55 -6.11 -3.60
N GLN A 101 11.73 -5.53 -3.40
CA GLN A 101 12.73 -5.33 -4.47
C GLN A 101 13.27 -6.64 -5.08
N ASN A 102 13.10 -7.76 -4.38
CA ASN A 102 13.48 -9.09 -4.83
C ASN A 102 12.33 -9.83 -5.53
N ASN A 103 11.19 -9.15 -5.73
CA ASN A 103 9.96 -9.73 -6.29
C ASN A 103 9.37 -10.85 -5.41
N SER A 104 9.57 -10.76 -4.09
CA SER A 104 8.90 -11.59 -3.08
C SER A 104 7.58 -10.92 -2.69
N TRP A 105 6.52 -11.71 -2.58
CA TRP A 105 5.22 -11.21 -2.13
C TRP A 105 5.32 -10.77 -0.65
N VAL A 106 4.74 -9.62 -0.34
CA VAL A 106 4.80 -8.98 0.98
C VAL A 106 3.42 -8.88 1.60
N ALA A 107 2.45 -8.38 0.83
CA ALA A 107 1.09 -8.17 1.30
C ALA A 107 0.09 -8.11 0.16
N SER A 108 -1.19 -8.19 0.50
CA SER A 108 -2.32 -7.92 -0.39
C SER A 108 -3.38 -7.07 0.31
N ILE A 109 -4.14 -6.32 -0.49
CA ILE A 109 -5.33 -5.58 -0.07
C ILE A 109 -6.48 -6.07 -0.94
N ASP A 110 -7.48 -6.69 -0.32
CA ASP A 110 -8.66 -7.28 -0.94
C ASP A 110 -9.92 -6.50 -0.51
N PHE A 111 -10.63 -5.95 -1.49
CA PHE A 111 -11.84 -5.14 -1.29
C PHE A 111 -13.14 -5.96 -1.25
N GLY A 112 -13.05 -7.30 -1.28
CA GLY A 112 -14.20 -8.18 -1.12
C GLY A 112 -14.58 -8.94 -2.40
N ASP A 113 -15.73 -9.62 -2.33
CA ASP A 113 -16.19 -10.56 -3.35
C ASP A 113 -17.36 -10.04 -4.21
N GLY A 114 -17.73 -8.77 -4.02
CA GLY A 114 -18.87 -8.12 -4.65
C GLY A 114 -20.08 -7.93 -3.74
N THR A 115 -20.06 -8.42 -2.50
CA THR A 115 -21.11 -8.15 -1.52
C THR A 115 -21.12 -6.69 -1.07
N CYS A 116 -22.32 -6.18 -0.79
CA CYS A 116 -22.46 -4.89 -0.11
C CYS A 116 -22.13 -5.04 1.38
N ASP A 117 -20.84 -4.94 1.65
CA ASP A 117 -20.31 -4.71 2.98
C ASP A 117 -19.28 -3.58 2.93
N GLN A 118 -18.69 -3.27 4.08
CA GLN A 118 -17.75 -2.17 4.23
C GLN A 118 -16.34 -2.67 4.53
N TRP A 119 -16.06 -3.96 4.33
CA TRP A 119 -14.87 -4.58 4.89
C TRP A 119 -13.78 -4.74 3.84
N VAL A 120 -12.55 -4.41 4.22
CA VAL A 120 -11.34 -4.66 3.45
C VAL A 120 -10.48 -5.62 4.24
N THR A 121 -9.91 -6.59 3.54
CA THR A 121 -8.96 -7.54 4.12
C THR A 121 -7.54 -7.22 3.65
N LYS A 122 -6.65 -6.94 4.59
CA LYS A 122 -5.21 -6.90 4.36
C LYS A 122 -4.60 -8.23 4.80
N THR A 123 -3.80 -8.85 3.94
CA THR A 123 -3.02 -10.06 4.29
C THR A 123 -1.55 -9.76 4.08
N TRP A 124 -0.65 -10.34 4.89
CA TRP A 124 0.80 -10.15 4.75
C TRP A 124 1.61 -11.37 5.15
N ASP A 125 2.85 -11.44 4.68
CA ASP A 125 3.80 -12.47 5.09
C ASP A 125 4.33 -12.18 6.50
N SER A 126 3.90 -12.99 7.47
CA SER A 126 4.37 -12.92 8.86
C SER A 126 5.89 -13.15 9.03
N ASN A 127 6.58 -13.74 8.05
CA ASN A 127 8.03 -13.86 8.10
C ASN A 127 8.73 -12.52 7.79
N ILE A 128 8.06 -11.66 7.03
CA ILE A 128 8.53 -10.31 6.71
C ILE A 128 8.13 -9.35 7.84
N PHE A 129 6.95 -9.54 8.42
CA PHE A 129 6.43 -8.75 9.54
C PHE A 129 6.20 -9.60 10.80
N PRO A 130 7.27 -10.04 11.49
CA PRO A 130 7.17 -10.95 12.63
C PRO A 130 6.45 -10.35 13.85
N ASP A 131 6.42 -9.02 13.97
CA ASP A 131 5.70 -8.31 15.04
C ASP A 131 4.17 -8.37 14.87
N TYR A 132 3.71 -8.74 13.67
CA TYR A 132 2.30 -8.89 13.31
C TYR A 132 2.02 -10.34 12.87
N PRO A 133 2.09 -11.32 13.79
CA PRO A 133 2.11 -12.75 13.44
C PRO A 133 0.77 -13.29 12.92
N THR A 134 -0.32 -12.53 13.05
CA THR A 134 -1.65 -12.94 12.55
C THR A 134 -1.65 -13.07 11.03
N GLY A 135 -0.88 -12.23 10.32
CA GLY A 135 -0.81 -12.24 8.86
C GLY A 135 -2.06 -11.75 8.14
N ILE A 136 -3.06 -11.26 8.87
CA ILE A 136 -4.33 -10.78 8.34
C ILE A 136 -4.96 -9.74 9.27
N GLU A 137 -5.61 -8.74 8.69
CA GLU A 137 -6.39 -7.70 9.34
C GLU A 137 -7.62 -7.38 8.48
N GLU A 138 -8.77 -7.24 9.12
CA GLU A 138 -10.01 -6.75 8.50
C GLU A 138 -10.34 -5.39 9.10
N PHE A 139 -10.61 -4.41 8.24
CA PHE A 139 -10.93 -3.05 8.66
C PHE A 139 -12.02 -2.44 7.78
N SER A 140 -12.73 -1.45 8.33
CA SER A 140 -13.82 -0.78 7.64
C SER A 140 -13.29 0.25 6.64
N LEU A 141 -13.92 0.31 5.47
CA LEU A 141 -13.75 1.37 4.47
C LEU A 141 -14.09 2.76 5.02
N PHE A 142 -15.05 2.79 5.95
CA PHE A 142 -15.62 4.00 6.54
C PHE A 142 -15.25 4.05 8.03
N GLU A 143 -14.58 5.11 8.44
CA GLU A 143 -14.32 5.46 9.86
C GLU A 143 -15.14 6.68 10.30
#